data_AF-A0A4R5CI62-F1
#
_entry.id   AF-A0A4R5CI62-F1
#
_cell.length_a   1.000
_cell.length_b   1.000
_cell.length_c   1.000
_cell.angle_alpha   90.00
_cell.angle_beta   90.00
_cell.angle_gamma   90.00
#
_symmetry.space_group_name_H-M   'P 1'
#
loop_
_entity.id
_entity.type
_entity.pdbx_description
1 polymer ?
#
loop_
_entity_poly.entity_id
_entity_poly.type
_entity_poly.pdbx_seq_one_letter_code
_entity_poly.pdbx_strand_id
1 'polypeptide(L)'
;MKKLVLSVLFVWSMMSAQNMEVLSGNFKNFEGILEYNLTFDYSNLKVDDFDTEEAFLKGKMTKREEKGKVEDFKKSWFADREDWYEPKFIESFNIRFEKGEIKLNKDLKTAKYTMNVKTTWIYPGYNFGV
;
A
#
# COMPACT_ATOMS: atom_id res chain seq x y z
N MET A 1 -18.10 19.30 34.91
CA MET A 1 -17.71 19.36 33.47
C MET A 1 -16.32 18.79 33.22
N LYS A 2 -15.23 19.28 33.84
CA LYS A 2 -13.86 18.76 33.62
C LYS A 2 -13.70 17.23 33.87
N LYS A 3 -14.34 16.70 34.92
CA LYS A 3 -14.34 15.25 35.22
C LYS A 3 -15.07 14.42 34.16
N LEU A 4 -16.12 14.98 33.54
CA LEU A 4 -16.90 14.31 32.49
C LEU A 4 -16.13 14.28 31.16
N VAL A 5 -15.43 15.38 30.84
CA VAL A 5 -14.55 15.47 29.67
C VAL A 5 -13.39 14.47 29.75
N LEU A 6 -12.80 14.30 30.95
CA LEU A 6 -11.72 13.34 31.15
C LEU A 6 -12.19 11.88 31.00
N SER A 7 -13.42 11.56 31.43
CA SER A 7 -14.01 10.23 31.24
C SER A 7 -14.31 9.92 29.76
N VAL A 8 -14.73 10.90 28.96
CA VAL A 8 -14.97 10.72 27.52
C VAL A 8 -13.67 10.46 26.75
N LEU A 9 -12.58 11.16 27.11
CA LEU A 9 -11.25 10.93 26.51
C LEU A 9 -10.70 9.53 26.79
N PHE A 10 -11.01 8.95 27.95
CA PHE A 10 -10.56 7.60 28.34
C PHE A 10 -11.32 6.48 27.60
N VAL A 11 -12.57 6.72 27.19
CA VAL A 11 -13.36 5.76 26.39
C VAL A 11 -12.87 5.72 24.95
N TRP A 12 -12.42 6.85 24.40
CA TRP A 12 -11.86 6.91 23.05
C TRP A 12 -10.50 6.22 22.91
N SER A 13 -9.69 6.14 23.97
CA SER A 13 -8.41 5.41 23.91
C SER A 13 -8.54 3.89 23.82
N MET A 14 -9.74 3.33 24.01
CA MET A 14 -10.00 1.89 23.90
C MET A 14 -10.48 1.45 22.50
N MET A 15 -10.68 2.40 21.57
CA MET A 15 -11.07 2.08 20.20
C MET A 15 -9.84 1.81 19.33
N SER A 16 -9.46 0.54 19.18
CA SER A 16 -8.49 0.12 18.17
C SER A 16 -9.15 0.13 16.79
N ALA A 17 -8.99 1.24 16.05
CA ALA A 17 -9.59 1.44 14.72
C ALA A 17 -8.87 0.72 13.56
N GLN A 18 -7.84 -0.08 13.83
CA GLN A 18 -7.09 -0.79 12.81
C GLN A 18 -7.67 -2.20 12.62
N ASN A 19 -8.65 -2.35 11.74
CA ASN A 19 -9.22 -3.64 11.36
C ASN A 19 -8.19 -4.42 10.53
N MET A 20 -7.47 -5.33 11.18
CA MET A 20 -6.59 -6.29 10.53
C MET A 20 -7.28 -7.65 10.50
N GLU A 21 -7.48 -8.19 9.30
CA GLU A 21 -8.11 -9.49 9.09
C GLU A 21 -7.05 -10.56 8.78
N VAL A 22 -7.06 -11.67 9.52
CA VAL A 22 -6.19 -12.81 9.26
C VAL A 22 -6.95 -13.81 8.40
N LEU A 23 -6.62 -13.85 7.11
CA LEU A 23 -7.25 -14.79 6.17
C LEU A 23 -6.85 -16.25 6.46
N SER A 24 -5.59 -16.47 6.86
CA SER A 24 -5.07 -17.80 7.25
C SER A 24 -3.79 -17.68 8.09
N GLY A 25 -3.50 -18.73 8.87
CA GLY A 25 -2.27 -18.82 9.68
C GLY A 25 -2.36 -18.11 11.03
N ASN A 26 -1.20 -17.71 11.57
CA ASN A 26 -1.08 -17.07 12.89
C ASN A 26 0.10 -16.10 12.93
N PHE A 27 -0.04 -14.96 13.64
CA PHE A 27 1.03 -13.98 13.82
C PHE A 27 2.29 -14.53 14.49
N LYS A 28 2.17 -15.55 15.34
CA LYS A 28 3.32 -16.24 15.96
C LYS A 28 4.29 -16.81 14.94
N ASN A 29 3.83 -17.07 13.70
CA ASN A 29 4.69 -17.56 12.63
C ASN A 29 5.73 -16.53 12.17
N PHE A 30 5.57 -15.25 12.53
CA PHE A 30 6.55 -14.20 12.23
C PHE A 30 7.63 -14.06 13.30
N GLU A 31 7.48 -14.71 14.46
CA GLU A 31 8.46 -14.59 15.55
C GLU A 31 9.85 -15.07 15.11
N GLY A 32 10.88 -14.28 15.42
CA GLY A 32 12.27 -14.59 15.13
C GLY A 32 12.70 -14.40 13.67
N ILE A 33 11.80 -13.96 12.77
CA ILE A 33 12.18 -13.60 11.39
C ILE A 33 12.72 -12.17 11.38
N LEU A 34 14.00 -12.02 11.04
CA LEU A 34 14.70 -10.74 11.04
C LEU A 34 14.85 -10.14 9.63
N GLU A 35 14.70 -10.95 8.59
CA GLU A 35 14.88 -10.52 7.21
C GLU A 35 13.78 -11.05 6.29
N TYR A 36 13.24 -10.16 5.46
CA TYR A 36 12.28 -10.48 4.42
C TYR A 36 12.77 -9.99 3.06
N ASN A 37 12.75 -10.90 2.08
CA ASN A 37 12.74 -10.49 0.69
C ASN A 37 11.35 -9.96 0.35
N LEU A 38 11.26 -8.86 -0.39
CA LEU A 38 9.99 -8.23 -0.72
C LEU A 38 9.58 -8.47 -2.17
N THR A 39 8.29 -8.74 -2.36
CA THR A 39 7.64 -8.80 -3.66
C THR A 39 6.33 -8.01 -3.61
N PHE A 40 5.98 -7.38 -4.72
CA PHE A 40 4.73 -6.64 -4.86
C PHE A 40 3.86 -7.29 -5.91
N ASP A 41 2.58 -7.46 -5.59
CA ASP A 41 1.58 -8.04 -6.48
C ASP A 41 0.45 -7.02 -6.69
N TYR A 42 0.36 -6.54 -7.92
CA TYR A 42 -0.69 -5.62 -8.37
C TYR A 42 -1.75 -6.35 -9.23
N SER A 43 -1.70 -7.69 -9.30
CA SER A 43 -2.67 -8.47 -10.07
C SER A 43 -4.07 -8.37 -9.48
N ASN A 44 -5.05 -8.13 -10.36
CA ASN A 44 -6.47 -7.99 -10.01
C ASN A 44 -6.73 -6.85 -9.00
N LEU A 45 -5.88 -5.81 -9.02
CA LEU A 45 -6.12 -4.61 -8.22
C LEU A 45 -7.40 -3.92 -8.73
N LYS A 46 -8.21 -3.44 -7.78
CA LYS A 46 -9.35 -2.58 -8.09
C LYS A 46 -8.92 -1.12 -8.01
N VAL A 47 -9.41 -0.31 -8.93
CA VAL A 47 -9.23 1.14 -8.85
C VAL A 47 -10.53 1.72 -8.33
N ASP A 48 -10.46 2.72 -7.46
CA ASP A 48 -11.68 3.37 -6.96
C ASP A 48 -12.61 3.80 -8.11
N ASP A 49 -13.91 3.57 -7.95
CA ASP A 49 -14.97 3.69 -8.98
C ASP A 49 -14.89 2.71 -10.18
N PHE A 50 -13.95 1.76 -10.21
CA PHE A 50 -13.82 0.79 -11.30
C PHE A 50 -13.58 -0.65 -10.81
N ASP A 51 -14.25 -1.61 -11.44
CA ASP A 51 -14.09 -3.02 -11.08
C ASP A 51 -12.70 -3.59 -11.42
N THR A 52 -12.03 -3.02 -12.43
CA THR A 52 -10.68 -3.41 -12.85
C THR A 52 -9.82 -2.22 -13.24
N GLU A 53 -8.51 -2.40 -13.16
CA GLU A 53 -7.52 -1.42 -13.62
C GLU A 53 -7.63 -1.14 -15.13
N GLU A 54 -7.93 -2.16 -15.94
CA GLU A 54 -8.10 -2.00 -17.39
C GLU A 54 -9.31 -1.12 -17.72
N ALA A 55 -10.42 -1.28 -16.97
CA ALA A 55 -11.60 -0.44 -17.13
C ALA A 55 -11.30 1.03 -16.81
N PHE A 56 -10.55 1.28 -15.72
CA PHE A 56 -10.07 2.61 -15.36
C PHE A 56 -9.19 3.22 -16.46
N LEU A 57 -8.17 2.47 -16.92
CA LEU A 57 -7.27 2.93 -17.96
C LEU A 57 -8.04 3.27 -19.24
N LYS A 58 -8.92 2.37 -19.71
CA LYS A 58 -9.74 2.62 -20.90
C LYS A 58 -10.57 3.91 -20.76
N GLY A 59 -11.28 4.09 -19.65
CA GLY A 59 -12.10 5.28 -19.40
C GLY A 59 -11.28 6.58 -19.35
N LYS A 60 -10.04 6.51 -18.83
CA LYS A 60 -9.12 7.65 -18.75
C LYS A 60 -8.41 7.95 -20.07
N MET A 61 -8.13 6.93 -20.87
CA MET A 61 -7.48 7.06 -22.17
C MET A 61 -8.43 7.69 -23.19
N THR A 62 -9.68 7.24 -23.29
CA THR A 62 -10.70 7.83 -24.20
C THR A 62 -10.87 9.33 -23.97
N LYS A 63 -10.83 9.80 -22.72
CA LYS A 63 -10.91 11.24 -22.39
C LYS A 63 -9.68 12.06 -22.81
N ARG A 64 -8.56 11.40 -23.14
CA ARG A 64 -7.26 12.03 -23.42
C ARG A 64 -6.76 11.81 -24.84
N GLU A 65 -7.46 11.03 -25.65
CA GLU A 65 -7.16 10.81 -27.08
C GLU A 65 -7.04 12.14 -27.83
N GLU A 66 -7.94 13.09 -27.58
CA GLU A 66 -7.94 14.41 -28.21
C GLU A 66 -6.71 15.27 -27.87
N LYS A 67 -5.99 14.94 -26.78
CA LYS A 67 -4.84 15.70 -26.29
C LYS A 67 -3.49 15.03 -26.60
N GLY A 68 -3.49 13.83 -27.20
CA GLY A 68 -2.26 13.08 -27.53
C GLY A 68 -1.44 12.62 -26.32
N LYS A 69 -1.97 12.69 -25.08
CA LYS A 69 -1.27 12.37 -23.82
C LYS A 69 -1.57 10.98 -23.26
N VAL A 70 -2.10 10.09 -24.09
CA VAL A 70 -2.60 8.78 -23.69
C VAL A 70 -1.48 7.87 -23.21
N GLU A 71 -0.41 7.75 -24.00
CA GLU A 71 0.73 6.90 -23.67
C GLU A 71 1.54 7.43 -22.48
N ASP A 72 1.72 8.75 -22.39
CA ASP A 72 2.40 9.37 -21.24
C ASP A 72 1.67 9.09 -19.93
N PHE A 73 0.34 9.20 -19.93
CA PHE A 73 -0.46 8.88 -18.75
C PHE A 73 -0.33 7.41 -18.36
N LYS A 74 -0.44 6.50 -19.33
CA LYS A 74 -0.34 5.06 -19.08
C LYS A 74 1.04 4.71 -18.52
N LYS A 75 2.11 5.25 -19.14
CA LYS A 75 3.48 5.04 -18.67
C LYS A 75 3.67 5.57 -17.25
N SER A 76 3.22 6.79 -16.97
CA SER A 76 3.32 7.38 -15.62
C SER A 76 2.57 6.56 -14.58
N TRP A 77 1.36 6.11 -14.88
CA TRP A 77 0.54 5.30 -13.98
C TRP A 77 1.23 3.98 -13.58
N PHE A 78 1.92 3.33 -14.52
CA PHE A 78 2.70 2.13 -14.22
C PHE A 78 4.02 2.43 -13.51
N ALA A 79 4.70 3.50 -13.91
CA ALA A 79 5.95 3.94 -13.30
C ALA A 79 5.79 4.27 -11.81
N ASP A 80 4.62 4.78 -11.40
CA ASP A 80 4.40 5.19 -10.00
C ASP A 80 4.62 4.06 -8.97
N ARG A 81 4.44 2.80 -9.39
CA ARG A 81 4.69 1.63 -8.55
C ARG A 81 6.16 1.59 -8.12
N GLU A 82 7.06 1.53 -9.09
CA GLU A 82 8.50 1.40 -8.85
C GLU A 82 9.13 2.71 -8.37
N ASP A 83 8.64 3.85 -8.87
CA ASP A 83 9.19 5.15 -8.56
C ASP A 83 8.77 5.66 -7.17
N TRP A 84 7.55 5.32 -6.72
CA TRP A 84 6.97 5.89 -5.49
C TRP A 84 6.47 4.83 -4.51
N TYR A 85 5.58 3.93 -4.92
CA TYR A 85 4.85 3.09 -3.97
C TYR A 85 5.76 2.08 -3.28
N GLU A 86 6.55 1.34 -4.06
CA GLU A 86 7.44 0.32 -3.54
C GLU A 86 8.54 0.90 -2.65
N PRO A 87 9.30 1.94 -3.07
CA PRO A 87 10.31 2.55 -2.21
C PRO A 87 9.72 3.13 -0.92
N LYS A 88 8.55 3.78 -0.99
CA LYS A 88 7.90 4.36 0.20
C LYS A 88 7.42 3.30 1.18
N PHE A 89 6.94 2.15 0.69
CA PHE A 89 6.60 1.03 1.55
C PHE A 89 7.84 0.52 2.30
N ILE A 90 8.94 0.28 1.57
CA ILE A 90 10.20 -0.21 2.14
C ILE A 90 10.75 0.79 3.17
N GLU A 91 10.81 2.07 2.81
CA GLU A 91 11.24 3.15 3.69
C GLU A 91 10.40 3.20 4.97
N SER A 92 9.08 3.27 4.82
CA SER A 92 8.15 3.37 5.95
C SER A 92 8.22 2.13 6.86
N PHE A 93 8.42 0.94 6.28
CA PHE A 93 8.58 -0.28 7.05
C PHE A 93 9.87 -0.24 7.87
N ASN A 94 11.01 0.02 7.22
CA ASN A 94 12.32 -0.01 7.87
C ASN A 94 12.49 1.10 8.92
N ILE A 95 11.84 2.26 8.77
CA ILE A 95 11.83 3.31 9.81
C ILE A 95 11.19 2.83 11.12
N ARG A 96 10.32 1.81 11.10
CA ARG A 96 9.77 1.24 12.35
C ARG A 96 10.81 0.40 13.11
N PHE A 97 11.92 0.05 12.46
CA PHE A 97 13.01 -0.79 12.98
C PHE A 97 14.36 -0.11 12.73
N GLU A 98 14.52 1.12 13.21
CA GLU A 98 15.70 1.96 12.92
C GLU A 98 17.02 1.35 13.39
N LYS A 99 17.00 0.42 14.37
CA LYS A 99 18.22 -0.29 14.81
C LYS A 99 18.50 -1.54 13.98
N GLY A 100 17.71 -1.76 12.93
CA GLY A 100 17.82 -2.92 12.05
C GLY A 100 17.30 -4.21 12.66
N GLU A 101 16.37 -4.13 13.63
CA GLU A 101 15.79 -5.32 14.27
C GLU A 101 15.07 -6.21 13.27
N ILE A 102 14.39 -5.61 12.30
CA ILE A 102 13.77 -6.29 11.15
C ILE A 102 14.13 -5.51 9.91
N LYS A 103 14.65 -6.21 8.90
CA LYS A 103 15.03 -5.64 7.61
C LYS A 103 14.17 -6.22 6.50
N LEU A 104 13.68 -5.33 5.65
CA LEU A 104 12.91 -5.70 4.48
C LEU A 104 13.45 -4.92 3.27
N ASN A 105 13.69 -5.64 2.17
CA ASN A 105 14.11 -5.04 0.90
C ASN A 105 13.79 -5.95 -0.30
N LYS A 106 13.78 -5.39 -1.51
CA LYS A 106 13.76 -6.17 -2.75
C LYS A 106 15.09 -6.88 -2.96
N ASP A 107 15.04 -8.06 -3.56
CA ASP A 107 16.20 -8.87 -3.97
C ASP A 107 17.17 -9.20 -2.81
N LEU A 108 16.64 -9.34 -1.59
CA LEU A 108 17.44 -9.63 -0.41
C LEU A 108 17.78 -11.13 -0.37
N LYS A 109 18.89 -11.50 -1.02
CA LYS A 109 19.34 -12.90 -1.16
C LYS A 109 19.63 -13.64 0.15
N THR A 110 19.84 -12.91 1.24
CA THR A 110 20.07 -13.46 2.58
C THR A 110 18.78 -13.86 3.29
N ALA A 111 17.63 -13.30 2.86
CA ALA A 111 16.35 -13.57 3.48
C ALA A 111 15.86 -14.98 3.15
N LYS A 112 15.48 -15.71 4.19
CA LYS A 112 14.88 -17.06 4.07
C LYS A 112 13.41 -17.03 3.66
N TYR A 113 12.74 -15.92 3.92
CA TYR A 113 11.30 -15.76 3.71
C TYR A 113 11.03 -14.59 2.78
N THR A 114 9.96 -14.71 1.99
CA THR A 114 9.46 -13.64 1.13
C THR A 114 8.16 -13.10 1.69
N MET A 115 8.08 -11.78 1.86
CA MET A 115 6.85 -11.06 2.10
C MET A 115 6.27 -10.63 0.75
N ASN A 116 5.04 -11.05 0.47
CA ASN A 116 4.30 -10.62 -0.72
C ASN A 116 3.27 -9.57 -0.31
N VAL A 117 3.43 -8.36 -0.84
CA VAL A 117 2.51 -7.24 -0.63
C VAL A 117 1.56 -7.17 -1.83
N LYS A 118 0.35 -7.71 -1.63
CA LYS A 118 -0.71 -7.67 -2.64
C LYS A 118 -1.57 -6.41 -2.47
N THR A 119 -1.58 -5.55 -3.48
CA THR A 119 -2.48 -4.39 -3.52
C THR A 119 -3.82 -4.83 -4.09
N THR A 120 -4.86 -4.84 -3.25
CA THR A 120 -6.21 -5.27 -3.65
C THR A 120 -7.07 -4.11 -4.14
N TRP A 121 -6.77 -2.89 -3.70
CA TRP A 121 -7.49 -1.67 -4.07
C TRP A 121 -6.55 -0.46 -4.06
N ILE A 122 -6.72 0.47 -5.00
CA ILE A 122 -5.98 1.72 -5.06
C ILE A 122 -6.91 2.89 -5.36
N TYR A 123 -6.67 4.01 -4.66
CA TYR A 123 -7.29 5.28 -4.99
C TYR A 123 -6.40 6.03 -6.00
N PRO A 124 -6.89 6.33 -7.23
CA PRO A 124 -6.08 6.97 -8.27
C PRO A 124 -5.85 8.47 -8.05
N GLY A 125 -6.36 9.02 -6.94
CA GLY A 125 -6.25 10.44 -6.63
C GLY A 125 -7.19 11.34 -7.43
N TYR A 126 -7.37 12.56 -6.95
CA TYR A 126 -7.98 13.63 -7.74
C TYR A 126 -6.95 14.18 -8.72
N ASN A 127 -7.02 13.75 -9.98
CA ASN A 127 -6.34 14.45 -11.06
C ASN A 127 -7.10 15.76 -11.34
N PHE A 128 -6.87 16.79 -10.53
CA PHE A 128 -7.23 18.16 -10.90
C PHE A 128 -6.35 18.53 -12.09
N GLY A 129 -6.93 18.44 -13.29
CA GLY A 129 -6.24 18.71 -14.53
C GLY A 129 -5.62 20.10 -14.52
N VAL A 130 -4.30 20.14 -14.64
CA VAL A 130 -3.60 21.28 -15.25
C VAL A 130 -3.66 21.13 -16.78
#